data_AF-A0A975GN93-F1
#
_entry.id   AF-A0A975GN93-F1
#
_cell.length_a   1.000
_cell.length_b   1.000
_cell.length_c   1.000
_cell.angle_alpha   90.00
_cell.angle_beta   90.00
_cell.angle_gamma   90.00
#
_symmetry.space_group_name_H-M   'P 1'
#
loop_
_entity.id
_entity.type
_entity.pdbx_description
1 polymer ?
#
loop_
_entity_poly.entity_id
_entity_poly.type
_entity_poly.pdbx_seq_one_letter_code
_entity_poly.pdbx_strand_id
1 'polypeptide(L)'
;MNHDLKGFNEYLDFSVCWLGEAHHILKSTGTLYVFMGVRFISYLYDILERKLGMYFNSWITWHYTQGIGKTKGFSPRHDDILMFAKSEKFKFNLNNVRVPQKYYRSRNNMRGANPGDVWTFFMFIIVMKTGKIIPPRNQRA
;
A
#
# COMPACT_ATOMS: atom_id res chain seq x y z
N MET A 1 -18.76 7.97 19.71
CA MET A 1 -17.35 8.37 19.53
C MET A 1 -16.52 7.12 19.80
N ASN A 2 -16.18 6.35 18.76
CA ASN A 2 -15.46 5.07 18.91
C ASN A 2 -14.01 5.37 19.31
N HIS A 3 -13.75 5.47 20.61
CA HIS A 3 -12.40 5.34 21.15
C HIS A 3 -12.09 3.84 21.26
N ASP A 4 -11.79 3.21 20.12
CA ASP A 4 -11.10 1.91 20.10
C ASP A 4 -9.65 2.15 20.53
N LEU A 5 -9.45 2.42 21.82
CA LEU A 5 -8.13 2.50 22.44
C LEU A 5 -7.74 1.10 22.90
N LYS A 6 -7.61 0.16 21.96
CA LYS A 6 -6.91 -1.09 22.25
C LYS A 6 -5.50 -0.73 22.73
N GLY A 7 -5.07 -1.35 23.82
CA GLY A 7 -3.69 -1.24 24.27
C GLY A 7 -2.74 -1.62 23.14
N PHE A 8 -1.52 -1.07 23.13
CA PHE A 8 -0.54 -1.33 22.07
C PHE A 8 -0.34 -2.83 21.81
N ASN A 9 -0.21 -3.63 22.88
CA ASN A 9 -0.08 -5.08 22.79
C ASN A 9 -1.36 -5.78 22.32
N GLU A 10 -2.53 -5.34 22.80
CA GLU A 10 -3.82 -5.90 22.36
C GLU A 10 -4.04 -5.71 20.85
N TYR A 11 -3.60 -4.57 20.31
CA TYR A 11 -3.63 -4.32 18.88
C TYR A 11 -2.67 -5.24 18.12
N LEU A 12 -1.48 -5.50 18.66
CA LEU A 12 -0.53 -6.44 18.05
C LEU A 12 -1.06 -7.88 18.07
N ASP A 13 -1.63 -8.32 19.19
CA ASP A 13 -2.21 -9.66 19.32
C ASP A 13 -3.40 -9.84 18.36
N PHE A 14 -4.28 -8.84 18.32
CA PHE A 14 -5.33 -8.76 17.32
C PHE A 14 -4.76 -8.85 15.90
N SER A 15 -3.65 -8.16 15.64
CA SER A 15 -2.99 -8.13 14.34
C SER A 15 -2.41 -9.46 13.92
N VAL A 16 -1.78 -10.19 14.84
CA VAL A 16 -1.31 -11.56 14.59
C VAL A 16 -2.49 -12.45 14.17
N CYS A 17 -3.62 -12.36 14.88
CA CYS A 17 -4.79 -13.19 14.58
C CYS A 17 -5.37 -12.89 13.19
N TRP A 18 -5.72 -11.63 12.89
CA TRP A 18 -6.37 -11.33 11.61
C TRP A 18 -5.42 -11.48 10.41
N LEU A 19 -4.11 -11.21 10.58
CA LEU A 19 -3.12 -11.46 9.54
C LEU A 19 -2.92 -12.95 9.28
N GLY A 20 -2.96 -13.77 10.33
CA GLY A 20 -2.89 -15.23 10.20
C GLY A 20 -4.05 -15.79 9.38
N GLU A 21 -5.27 -15.34 9.67
CA GLU A 21 -6.46 -15.73 8.90
C GLU A 21 -6.40 -15.22 7.45
N ALA A 22 -5.98 -13.96 7.24
CA ALA A 22 -5.79 -13.41 5.90
C ALA A 22 -4.76 -14.22 5.08
N HIS A 23 -3.65 -14.62 5.71
CA HIS A 23 -2.66 -15.51 5.11
C HIS A 23 -3.24 -16.89 4.80
N HIS A 24 -4.07 -17.46 5.69
CA HIS A 24 -4.69 -18.77 5.51
C HIS A 24 -5.59 -18.80 4.26
N ILE A 25 -6.52 -17.86 4.13
CA ILE A 25 -7.49 -17.79 3.02
C ILE A 25 -6.86 -17.43 1.66
N LEU A 26 -5.66 -16.84 1.67
CA LEU A 26 -4.98 -16.39 0.46
C LEU A 26 -4.55 -17.61 -0.39
N LYS A 27 -4.80 -17.55 -1.70
CA LYS A 27 -4.31 -18.56 -2.65
C LYS A 27 -2.78 -18.62 -2.63
N SER A 28 -2.20 -19.75 -3.03
CA SER A 28 -0.74 -19.93 -3.08
C SER A 28 -0.01 -18.87 -3.93
N THR A 29 -0.64 -18.37 -4.99
CA THR A 29 -0.12 -17.29 -5.86
C THR A 29 -0.64 -15.90 -5.48
N GLY A 30 -1.31 -15.77 -4.33
CA GLY A 30 -1.95 -14.54 -3.88
C GLY A 30 -0.97 -13.56 -3.25
N THR A 31 -1.38 -12.31 -3.23
CA THR A 31 -0.66 -11.20 -2.61
C THR A 31 -1.59 -10.50 -1.62
N LEU A 32 -1.06 -10.15 -0.47
CA LEU A 32 -1.71 -9.38 0.57
C LEU A 32 -1.16 -7.95 0.55
N TYR A 33 -2.07 -6.97 0.64
CA TYR A 33 -1.73 -5.56 0.78
C TYR A 33 -2.27 -5.08 2.13
N VAL A 34 -1.38 -4.60 3.00
CA VAL A 34 -1.73 -4.15 4.35
C VAL A 34 -1.45 -2.67 4.47
N PHE A 35 -2.52 -1.88 4.57
CA PHE A 35 -2.46 -0.44 4.81
C PHE A 35 -2.41 -0.17 6.32
N MET A 36 -1.44 0.59 6.80
CA MET A 36 -1.37 0.99 8.21
C MET A 36 -0.64 2.31 8.40
N GLY A 37 -1.02 3.04 9.44
CA GLY A 37 -0.29 4.23 9.86
C GLY A 37 1.12 3.92 10.35
N VAL A 38 2.01 4.90 10.23
CA VAL A 38 3.46 4.82 10.51
C VAL A 38 3.81 4.18 11.87
N ARG A 39 2.94 4.32 12.88
CA ARG A 39 3.20 3.79 14.22
C ARG A 39 3.23 2.26 14.29
N PHE A 40 2.42 1.57 13.49
CA PHE A 40 2.24 0.12 13.59
C PHE A 40 2.81 -0.66 12.41
N ILE A 41 3.10 0.01 11.29
CA ILE A 41 3.52 -0.64 10.03
C ILE A 41 4.77 -1.52 10.20
N SER A 42 5.76 -1.12 11.01
CA SER A 42 6.98 -1.91 11.26
C SER A 42 6.70 -3.20 12.01
N TYR A 43 5.72 -3.22 12.91
CA TYR A 43 5.33 -4.42 13.63
C TYR A 43 4.55 -5.38 12.74
N LEU A 44 3.70 -4.85 11.85
CA LEU A 44 3.00 -5.67 10.86
C LEU A 44 3.98 -6.29 9.86
N TYR A 45 5.04 -5.56 9.47
CA TYR A 45 6.12 -6.10 8.65
C TYR A 45 6.77 -7.32 9.32
N ASP A 46 7.14 -7.21 10.60
CA ASP A 46 7.74 -8.30 11.36
C ASP A 46 6.81 -9.52 11.48
N ILE A 47 5.52 -9.30 11.73
CA ILE A 47 4.52 -10.37 11.79
C ILE A 47 4.41 -11.09 10.43
N LEU A 48 4.29 -10.34 9.34
CA LEU A 48 4.15 -10.89 7.98
C LEU A 48 5.39 -11.67 7.55
N GLU A 49 6.58 -11.12 7.78
CA GLU A 49 7.85 -11.72 7.34
C GLU A 49 8.27 -12.87 8.25
N ARG A 50 8.39 -12.64 9.56
CA ARG A 50 9.01 -13.60 10.48
C ARG A 50 8.03 -14.60 11.05
N LYS A 51 6.81 -14.17 11.41
CA LYS A 51 5.82 -15.07 12.02
C LYS A 51 5.04 -15.86 10.97
N LEU A 52 4.65 -15.21 9.88
CA LEU A 52 3.86 -15.84 8.82
C LEU A 52 4.69 -16.35 7.64
N GLY A 53 5.99 -16.03 7.58
CA GLY A 53 6.88 -16.53 6.53
C GLY A 53 6.50 -16.05 5.13
N MET A 54 5.80 -14.91 5.02
CA MET A 54 5.39 -14.36 3.73
C MET A 54 6.58 -13.69 3.04
N TYR A 55 6.55 -13.67 1.72
CA TYR A 55 7.60 -13.07 0.90
C TYR A 55 7.35 -11.58 0.75
N PHE A 56 8.24 -10.76 1.29
CA PHE A 56 8.19 -9.31 1.09
C PHE A 56 8.35 -8.96 -0.39
N ASN A 57 7.51 -8.06 -0.90
CA ASN A 57 7.61 -7.58 -2.26
C ASN A 57 7.92 -6.09 -2.35
N SER A 58 7.15 -5.25 -1.66
CA SER A 58 7.30 -3.80 -1.73
C SER A 58 6.74 -3.12 -0.49
N TRP A 59 7.41 -2.04 -0.09
CA TRP A 59 6.92 -1.08 0.88
C TRP A 59 6.48 0.15 0.11
N ILE A 60 5.18 0.33 -0.02
CA ILE A 60 4.60 1.38 -0.84
C ILE A 60 4.26 2.57 0.06
N THR A 61 4.78 3.75 -0.27
CA THR A 61 4.45 5.00 0.43
C THR A 61 3.37 5.73 -0.37
N TRP A 62 2.20 5.91 0.23
CA TRP A 62 1.14 6.74 -0.33
C TRP A 62 1.25 8.16 0.21
N HIS A 63 1.73 9.05 -0.64
CA HIS A 63 1.91 10.46 -0.33
C HIS A 63 0.63 11.27 -0.62
N TYR A 64 0.22 12.09 0.35
CA TYR A 64 -0.90 13.01 0.25
C TYR A 64 -0.49 14.43 0.68
N THR A 65 -0.98 15.43 -0.04
CA THR A 65 -0.57 16.83 0.13
C THR A 65 -1.37 17.58 1.19
N GLN A 66 -2.60 17.16 1.47
CA GLN A 66 -3.45 17.77 2.47
C GLN A 66 -3.34 17.06 3.82
N GLY A 67 -3.28 17.82 4.90
CA GLY A 67 -3.26 17.25 6.25
C GLY A 67 -2.94 18.29 7.30
N ILE A 68 -3.21 17.93 8.56
CA ILE A 68 -2.94 18.79 9.71
C ILE A 68 -1.43 19.10 9.77
N GLY A 69 -1.12 20.38 9.93
CA GLY A 69 0.25 20.85 10.12
C GLY A 69 0.68 20.64 11.57
N LYS A 70 1.95 20.25 11.78
CA LYS A 70 2.59 20.26 13.09
C LYS A 70 3.36 21.56 13.28
N THR A 71 3.32 22.11 14.50
CA THR A 71 4.12 23.28 14.88
C THR A 71 5.55 22.93 15.27
N LYS A 72 5.81 21.65 15.63
CA LYS A 72 7.13 21.10 15.90
C LYS A 72 7.32 19.77 15.15
N GLY A 73 8.41 19.65 14.40
CA GLY A 73 8.73 18.47 13.59
C GLY A 73 8.04 18.44 12.22
N PHE A 74 8.23 17.36 11.47
CA PHE A 74 7.63 17.19 10.15
C PHE A 74 6.16 16.80 10.24
N SER A 75 5.32 17.47 9.45
CA SER A 75 3.90 17.12 9.34
C SER A 75 3.75 15.79 8.60
N PRO A 76 2.89 14.87 9.05
CA PRO A 76 2.64 13.62 8.35
C PRO A 76 2.01 13.91 6.99
N ARG A 77 2.57 13.33 5.93
CA ARG A 77 2.17 13.50 4.53
C ARG A 77 2.16 12.18 3.76
N HIS A 78 2.22 11.07 4.48
CA HIS A 78 2.13 9.75 3.89
C HIS A 78 1.57 8.74 4.88
N ASP A 79 1.00 7.70 4.30
CA ASP A 79 0.74 6.42 4.95
C ASP A 79 1.45 5.32 4.15
N ASP A 80 1.63 4.16 4.76
CA ASP A 80 2.39 3.06 4.19
C ASP A 80 1.50 1.85 3.91
N ILE A 81 1.83 1.14 2.82
CA ILE A 81 1.19 -0.09 2.40
C ILE A 81 2.27 -1.16 2.24
N LEU A 82 2.16 -2.24 3.00
CA LEU A 82 3.02 -3.41 2.83
C LEU A 82 2.41 -4.35 1.78
N MET A 83 3.21 -4.74 0.80
CA MET A 83 2.86 -5.78 -0.17
C MET A 83 3.67 -7.04 0.12
N PHE A 84 2.97 -8.11 0.49
CA PHE A 84 3.54 -9.43 0.76
C PHE A 84 2.89 -10.50 -0.11
N ALA A 85 3.68 -11.43 -0.62
CA ALA A 85 3.23 -12.57 -1.40
C ALA A 85 3.26 -13.86 -0.58
N LYS A 86 2.33 -14.77 -0.84
CA LYS A 86 2.32 -16.10 -0.21
C LYS A 86 3.39 -17.03 -0.77
N SER A 87 3.87 -16.77 -1.99
CA SER A 87 4.99 -17.49 -2.60
C SER A 87 5.72 -16.59 -3.59
N GLU A 88 6.93 -16.99 -4.00
CA GLU A 88 7.71 -16.31 -5.03
C GLU A 88 7.01 -16.28 -6.40
N LYS A 89 6.07 -17.20 -6.65
CA LYS A 89 5.31 -17.31 -7.90
C LYS A 89 3.98 -16.53 -7.84
N PHE A 90 4.01 -15.34 -7.26
CA PHE A 90 2.82 -14.50 -7.12
C PHE A 90 2.41 -13.85 -8.44
N LYS A 91 1.12 -13.54 -8.56
CA LYS A 91 0.57 -12.91 -9.76
C LYS A 91 0.63 -11.38 -9.64
N PHE A 92 1.40 -10.73 -10.52
CA PHE A 92 1.43 -9.28 -10.63
C PHE A 92 1.28 -8.79 -12.07
N ASN A 93 0.22 -8.01 -12.32
CA ASN A 93 -0.12 -7.53 -13.65
C ASN A 93 0.42 -6.11 -13.88
N LEU A 94 1.75 -5.96 -13.97
CA LEU A 94 2.41 -4.64 -14.12
C LEU A 94 1.81 -3.82 -15.27
N ASN A 95 1.51 -4.46 -16.41
CA ASN A 95 0.97 -3.79 -17.58
C ASN A 95 -0.40 -3.11 -17.34
N ASN A 96 -1.17 -3.54 -16.34
CA ASN A 96 -2.47 -2.96 -16.02
C ASN A 96 -2.38 -1.73 -15.11
N VAL A 97 -1.22 -1.49 -14.51
CA VAL A 97 -0.98 -0.41 -13.54
C VAL A 97 0.11 0.54 -13.99
N ARG A 98 0.52 0.47 -15.27
CA ARG A 98 1.50 1.40 -15.84
C ARG A 98 0.96 2.82 -15.82
N VAL A 99 1.87 3.77 -15.59
CA VAL A 99 1.58 5.21 -15.63
C VAL A 99 2.21 5.84 -16.88
N PRO A 100 1.70 6.99 -17.35
CA PRO A 100 2.33 7.71 -18.45
C PRO A 100 3.81 7.99 -18.21
N GLN A 101 4.62 7.93 -19.27
CA GLN A 101 6.05 8.26 -19.18
C GLN A 101 6.20 9.77 -18.90
N LYS A 102 7.02 10.13 -17.91
CA LYS A 102 7.37 11.54 -17.65
C LYS A 102 8.23 12.12 -18.77
N TYR A 103 9.15 11.32 -19.30
CA TYR A 103 10.02 11.68 -20.42
C TYR A 103 10.04 10.51 -21.40
N TYR A 104 9.81 10.76 -22.68
CA TYR A 104 9.89 9.73 -23.72
C TYR A 104 11.33 9.60 -24.22
N ARG A 105 11.87 8.38 -24.17
CA ARG A 105 13.19 8.01 -24.71
C ARG A 105 13.05 6.71 -25.50
N SER A 106 13.95 6.46 -26.45
CA SER A 106 13.93 5.26 -27.31
C SER A 106 13.89 3.94 -26.53
N ARG A 107 14.50 3.90 -25.34
CA ARG A 107 14.54 2.73 -24.44
C ARG A 107 13.27 2.51 -23.60
N ASN A 108 12.30 3.42 -23.65
CA ASN A 108 11.15 3.38 -22.76
C ASN A 108 10.08 2.41 -23.28
N ASN A 109 9.39 1.75 -22.35
CA ASN A 109 8.22 0.98 -22.71
C ASN A 109 7.08 1.91 -23.14
N MET A 110 6.61 1.76 -24.37
CA MET A 110 5.55 2.59 -24.94
C MET A 110 4.18 2.38 -24.28
N ARG A 111 4.00 1.28 -23.53
CA ARG A 111 2.81 1.04 -22.72
C ARG A 111 2.79 1.83 -21.40
N GLY A 112 3.86 2.56 -21.09
CA GLY A 112 3.99 3.37 -19.86
C GLY A 112 5.10 2.90 -18.92
N ALA A 113 5.39 3.73 -17.92
CA ALA A 113 6.36 3.46 -16.87
C ALA A 113 5.79 2.55 -15.78
N ASN A 114 6.66 1.86 -15.04
CA ASN A 114 6.28 1.27 -13.76
C ASN A 114 5.91 2.42 -12.80
N PRO A 115 4.76 2.36 -12.09
CA PRO A 115 4.37 3.39 -11.13
C PRO A 115 5.36 3.58 -9.98
N GLY A 116 6.22 2.59 -9.72
CA GLY A 116 7.08 2.58 -8.54
C GLY A 116 6.29 2.32 -7.26
N ASP A 117 6.96 2.53 -6.14
CA ASP A 117 6.47 2.32 -4.78
C ASP A 117 6.07 3.63 -4.07
N VAL A 118 6.22 4.79 -4.72
CA VAL A 118 5.76 6.07 -4.18
C VAL A 118 4.54 6.56 -4.97
N TRP A 119 3.36 6.51 -4.34
CA TRP A 119 2.10 6.84 -4.98
C TRP A 119 1.60 8.22 -4.55
N THR A 120 1.16 9.04 -5.51
CA THR A 120 0.80 10.46 -5.28
C THR A 120 -0.66 10.79 -5.63
N PHE A 121 -1.53 9.78 -5.70
CA PHE A 121 -2.94 9.99 -6.03
C PHE A 121 -3.67 10.71 -4.89
N PHE A 122 -4.41 11.78 -5.24
CA PHE A 122 -5.30 12.46 -4.30
C PHE A 122 -6.41 11.51 -3.84
N MET A 123 -6.83 11.68 -2.58
CA MET A 123 -7.95 10.98 -1.94
C MET A 123 -9.28 11.19 -2.70
N PHE A 124 -9.43 10.46 -3.80
CA PHE A 124 -10.70 10.18 -4.45
C PHE A 124 -10.70 8.69 -4.75
N ILE A 125 -11.16 7.94 -3.74
CA ILE A 125 -11.82 6.64 -3.83
C ILE A 125 -11.51 5.89 -5.13
N ILE A 126 -10.47 5.04 -5.11
CA ILE A 126 -10.42 3.91 -6.03
C ILE A 126 -11.49 2.93 -5.54
N VAL A 127 -12.74 3.12 -5.97
CA VAL A 127 -13.71 2.01 -5.94
C VAL A 127 -13.20 1.04 -6.98
N MET A 128 -12.59 -0.07 -6.56
CA MET A 128 -12.42 -1.23 -7.44
C MET A 128 -13.79 -1.89 -7.71
N LYS A 129 -14.71 -1.16 -8.34
CA LYS A 129 -15.78 -1.75 -9.13
C LYS A 129 -15.38 -1.51 -10.57
N THR A 130 -15.10 -2.59 -11.29
CA THR A 130 -15.02 -2.63 -12.77
C THR A 130 -13.75 -2.14 -13.46
N GLY A 131 -12.56 -2.29 -12.86
CA GLY A 131 -11.30 -2.35 -13.63
C GLY A 131 -10.94 -1.10 -14.44
N LYS A 132 -11.47 0.07 -14.10
CA LYS A 132 -11.11 1.36 -14.71
C LYS A 132 -10.51 2.29 -13.67
N ILE A 133 -9.29 2.73 -13.92
CA ILE A 133 -8.65 3.83 -13.19
C ILE A 133 -9.23 5.11 -13.77
N ILE A 134 -9.99 5.86 -12.98
CA ILE A 134 -10.46 7.20 -13.36
C ILE A 134 -9.37 8.18 -12.88
N PRO A 135 -8.64 8.85 -13.79
CA PRO A 135 -7.66 9.84 -13.37
C PRO A 135 -8.37 11.02 -12.69
N PRO A 136 -7.75 11.65 -11.68
CA PRO A 136 -8.29 12.88 -11.10
C PRO A 136 -8.43 13.93 -12.21
N ARG A 137 -9.58 14.60 -12.27
CA ARG A 137 -9.70 15.84 -13.06
C ARG A 137 -8.68 16.81 -12.50
N ASN A 138 -7.75 17.26 -13.33
CA ASN A 138 -6.92 18.43 -13.04
C ASN A 138 -7.84 19.55 -12.56
N GLN A 139 -7.82 19.89 -11.26
CA GLN A 139 -8.18 21.23 -10.85
C GLN A 139 -7.04 22.11 -11.34
N ARG A 140 -7.25 22.75 -12.50
CA ARG A 140 -6.41 23.84 -12.98
C ARG A 140 -6.76 25.10 -12.18
N ALA A 141 -5.71 25.88 -11.95
CA ALA A 141 -5.62 27.25 -11.41
C ALA A 141 -5.79 27.36 -9.89
#